data_AF-A0A2U9IFA9-F1
#
_entry.id   AF-A0A2U9IFA9-F1
#
_cell.length_a   1.000
_cell.length_b   1.000
_cell.length_c   1.000
_cell.angle_alpha   90.00
_cell.angle_beta   90.00
_cell.angle_gamma   90.00
#
_symmetry.space_group_name_H-M   'P 1'
#
loop_
_entity.id
_entity.type
_entity.pdbx_description
1 polymer ?
#
loop_
_entity_poly.entity_id
_entity_poly.type
_entity_poly.pdbx_seq_one_letter_code
_entity_poly.pdbx_strand_id
1 'polypeptide(L)'
;MSTTTLPSLGSLAGALGSIAGLETSLDIQQFNCVKNNLEKYFELSANSAQKYEIYPAIAASDTMVKEAANSIDKVFRQGILVKTTDTNEWYYIGGVSPYWSAGNLIVYQGGSKAKSQGKINKRLWDSIINKIGGIVAIPLQKTRSPEKWYNPTIFNNCKGTFGLFWNYLAEFQVGFLPLLSHAPDLLILAEAKRISSFAYTSSGHYYLSRGAEDLMRTASDTYPYIYGGLGPNPVIAKSYHLEVYPYFTFDSATQEVQSICKSIMPSSSCSLALDYIKFNDIDVGAPVLSSIPCDSSCSTFGLAGLVLSISPLSIKNYQAIYLRVVQPPSSFTSSGILEWVKLMDFVDIFNLLLEGSRKYKKAISSLSSVYPEFIAIAAALTVAWVELSYDDGLKQAEKKASELKGLYDKLVEELAGKAPPISDRYLYKEWRDYKDKVENCARDAILDHPEATYDELKDDTLDCAGAPDY
;
A
#
# COMPACT_ATOMS: atom_id res chain seq x y z
N MET A 1 14.93 27.90 -24.03
CA MET A 1 14.73 26.76 -23.13
C MET A 1 15.86 26.79 -22.13
N SER A 2 15.61 27.14 -20.86
CA SER A 2 16.65 27.02 -19.83
C SER A 2 16.97 25.55 -19.68
N THR A 3 18.21 25.15 -19.92
CA THR A 3 18.71 23.82 -19.55
C THR A 3 18.76 23.77 -18.03
N THR A 4 17.65 23.37 -17.40
CA THR A 4 17.61 23.11 -15.98
C THR A 4 18.53 21.92 -15.72
N THR A 5 19.73 22.18 -15.21
CA THR A 5 20.64 21.11 -14.77
C THR A 5 19.96 20.36 -13.63
N LEU A 6 19.71 19.07 -13.82
CA LEU A 6 19.15 18.22 -12.77
C LEU A 6 20.07 18.24 -11.54
N PRO A 7 19.50 18.18 -10.31
CA PRO A 7 20.31 18.11 -9.10
C PRO A 7 21.05 16.77 -8.99
N SER A 8 22.24 16.79 -8.38
CA SER A 8 23.07 15.61 -8.16
C SER A 8 23.10 15.24 -6.68
N LEU A 9 22.84 13.96 -6.39
CA LEU A 9 23.03 13.39 -5.05
C LEU A 9 24.50 13.39 -4.66
N GLY A 10 25.44 13.14 -5.58
CA GLY A 10 26.88 13.27 -5.29
C GLY A 10 27.26 14.67 -4.76
N SER A 11 26.66 15.72 -5.33
CA SER A 11 26.87 17.10 -4.84
C SER A 11 26.23 17.34 -3.47
N LEU A 12 25.03 16.79 -3.24
CA LEU A 12 24.36 16.86 -1.94
C LEU A 12 25.15 16.12 -0.85
N ALA A 13 25.71 14.96 -1.18
CA ALA A 13 26.61 14.21 -0.29
C ALA A 13 27.79 15.08 0.13
N GLY A 14 28.49 15.73 -0.81
CA GLY A 14 29.59 16.64 -0.48
C GLY A 14 29.15 17.82 0.40
N ALA A 15 27.95 18.37 0.17
CA ALA A 15 27.39 19.42 1.02
C ALA A 15 27.10 18.93 2.45
N LEU A 16 26.53 17.74 2.61
CA LEU A 16 26.27 17.12 3.91
C LEU A 16 27.57 16.85 4.68
N GLY A 17 28.57 16.25 4.03
CA GLY A 17 29.87 15.98 4.66
C GLY A 17 30.53 17.24 5.17
N SER A 18 30.54 18.29 4.35
CA SER A 18 31.14 19.57 4.75
C SER A 18 30.47 20.22 5.97
N ILE A 19 29.19 19.93 6.25
CA ILE A 19 28.51 20.37 7.48
C ILE A 19 28.96 19.52 8.67
N ALA A 20 29.15 18.22 8.47
CA ALA A 20 29.63 17.29 9.49
C ALA A 20 31.16 17.40 9.74
N GLY A 21 31.89 18.22 8.97
CA GLY A 21 33.35 18.29 9.02
C GLY A 21 34.05 17.05 8.44
N LEU A 22 33.38 16.34 7.53
CA LEU A 22 33.83 15.10 6.90
C LEU A 22 33.85 15.23 5.36
N GLU A 23 34.71 14.48 4.70
CA GLU A 23 34.60 14.27 3.25
C GLU A 23 33.65 13.08 3.02
N THR A 24 32.38 13.36 2.71
CA THR A 24 31.41 12.31 2.36
C THR A 24 31.13 12.32 0.88
N SER A 25 31.23 11.15 0.25
CA SER A 25 30.88 10.91 -1.15
C SER A 25 29.72 9.92 -1.28
N LEU A 26 29.09 9.93 -2.45
CA LEU A 26 28.17 8.86 -2.84
C LEU A 26 28.94 7.54 -2.99
N ASP A 27 28.44 6.48 -2.40
CA ASP A 27 28.97 5.12 -2.56
C ASP A 27 28.64 4.55 -3.95
N ILE A 28 29.62 4.60 -4.85
CA ILE A 28 29.47 4.16 -6.24
C ILE A 28 29.31 2.64 -6.36
N GLN A 29 29.95 1.85 -5.48
CA GLN A 29 29.82 0.40 -5.53
C GLN A 29 28.42 -0.03 -5.10
N GLN A 30 27.89 0.58 -4.03
CA GLN A 30 26.50 0.40 -3.63
C GLN A 30 25.53 0.86 -4.71
N PHE A 31 25.76 2.02 -5.33
CA PHE A 31 24.93 2.51 -6.44
C PHE A 31 24.84 1.47 -7.58
N ASN A 32 25.96 0.87 -7.97
CA ASN A 32 25.98 -0.18 -9.00
C ASN A 32 25.20 -1.43 -8.57
N CYS A 33 25.31 -1.83 -7.30
CA CYS A 33 24.53 -2.95 -6.77
C CYS A 33 23.03 -2.69 -6.79
N VAL A 34 22.61 -1.49 -6.38
CA VAL A 34 21.21 -1.07 -6.45
C VAL A 34 20.74 -1.03 -7.89
N LYS A 35 21.49 -0.38 -8.79
CA LYS A 35 21.17 -0.27 -10.21
C LYS A 35 20.90 -1.64 -10.84
N ASN A 36 21.84 -2.58 -10.71
CA ASN A 36 21.71 -3.91 -11.31
C ASN A 36 20.45 -4.65 -10.81
N ASN A 37 20.08 -4.47 -9.54
CA ASN A 37 18.86 -5.07 -9.00
C ASN A 37 17.59 -4.39 -9.50
N LEU A 38 17.59 -3.06 -9.63
CA LEU A 38 16.46 -2.34 -10.22
C LEU A 38 16.24 -2.74 -11.69
N GLU A 39 17.30 -2.89 -12.47
CA GLU A 39 17.25 -3.39 -13.86
C GLU A 39 16.59 -4.77 -13.90
N LYS A 40 17.03 -5.69 -13.03
CA LYS A 40 16.43 -7.03 -12.92
C LYS A 40 14.94 -6.99 -12.58
N TYR A 41 14.50 -6.16 -11.63
CA TYR A 41 13.08 -6.04 -11.32
C TYR A 41 12.28 -5.36 -12.43
N PHE A 42 12.88 -4.44 -13.18
CA PHE A 42 12.26 -3.86 -14.36
C PHE A 42 12.06 -4.90 -15.47
N GLU A 43 13.03 -5.77 -15.72
CA GLU A 43 12.89 -6.90 -16.65
C GLU A 43 11.76 -7.86 -16.23
N LEU A 44 11.61 -8.11 -14.93
CA LEU A 44 10.51 -8.93 -14.40
C LEU A 44 9.13 -8.28 -14.57
N SER A 45 9.05 -6.95 -14.70
CA SER A 45 7.80 -6.20 -14.65
C SER A 45 6.79 -6.58 -15.75
N ALA A 46 7.29 -7.06 -16.89
CA ALA A 46 6.48 -7.47 -18.02
C ALA A 46 5.83 -8.86 -17.84
N ASN A 47 6.45 -9.77 -17.08
CA ASN A 47 6.14 -11.20 -17.19
C ASN A 47 6.02 -11.95 -15.85
N SER A 48 6.24 -11.29 -14.71
CA SER A 48 6.27 -11.99 -13.41
C SER A 48 5.57 -11.22 -12.30
N ALA A 49 4.71 -11.93 -11.55
CA ALA A 49 4.14 -11.41 -10.30
C ALA A 49 5.19 -11.15 -9.21
N GLN A 50 6.43 -11.66 -9.37
CA GLN A 50 7.54 -11.35 -8.47
C GLN A 50 7.89 -9.85 -8.47
N LYS A 51 7.53 -9.10 -9.51
CA LYS A 51 7.71 -7.63 -9.54
C LYS A 51 7.10 -6.94 -8.32
N TYR A 52 5.99 -7.48 -7.79
CA TYR A 52 5.29 -6.90 -6.65
C TYR A 52 6.06 -6.98 -5.33
N GLU A 53 7.19 -7.68 -5.25
CA GLU A 53 8.08 -7.66 -4.08
C GLU A 53 8.61 -6.25 -3.76
N ILE A 54 8.73 -5.37 -4.77
CA ILE A 54 9.23 -4.01 -4.57
C ILE A 54 8.15 -2.94 -4.77
N TYR A 55 6.97 -3.31 -5.26
CA TYR A 55 5.91 -2.34 -5.53
C TYR A 55 5.29 -1.86 -4.21
N PRO A 56 5.16 -0.55 -4.01
CA PRO A 56 4.43 0.00 -2.88
C PRO A 56 2.96 -0.41 -2.90
N ALA A 57 2.39 -0.64 -1.72
CA ALA A 57 0.95 -0.64 -1.55
C ALA A 57 0.42 0.81 -1.51
N ILE A 58 -0.80 1.04 -1.99
CA ILE A 58 -1.55 2.29 -1.86
C ILE A 58 -2.71 2.04 -0.89
N ALA A 59 -2.85 2.89 0.11
CA ALA A 59 -3.85 2.76 1.17
C ALA A 59 -4.70 4.01 1.32
N ALA A 60 -5.97 3.80 1.67
CA ALA A 60 -6.93 4.84 2.05
C ALA A 60 -7.95 4.26 3.05
N SER A 61 -8.52 5.09 3.90
CA SER A 61 -9.78 4.71 4.57
C SER A 61 -10.96 4.91 3.62
N ASP A 62 -11.95 4.02 3.70
CA ASP A 62 -13.22 4.15 2.99
C ASP A 62 -14.03 5.38 3.45
N THR A 63 -13.64 6.03 4.56
CA THR A 63 -14.23 7.27 5.06
C THR A 63 -13.16 8.31 5.40
N MET A 64 -13.49 9.57 5.22
CA MET A 64 -12.58 10.69 5.45
C MET A 64 -13.29 11.93 5.97
N VAL A 65 -12.52 12.90 6.41
CA VAL A 65 -13.03 14.24 6.71
C VAL A 65 -13.21 15.05 5.42
N LYS A 66 -14.09 16.05 5.46
CA LYS A 66 -14.45 16.89 4.30
C LYS A 66 -13.22 17.52 3.63
N GLU A 67 -12.25 17.94 4.42
CA GLU A 67 -11.05 18.65 3.98
C GLU A 67 -10.13 17.81 3.08
N ALA A 68 -10.31 16.48 3.07
CA ALA A 68 -9.59 15.56 2.20
C ALA A 68 -10.33 15.21 0.90
N ALA A 69 -11.63 15.51 0.80
CA ALA A 69 -12.46 15.06 -0.32
C ALA A 69 -11.88 15.41 -1.70
N ASN A 70 -11.18 16.54 -1.84
CA ASN A 70 -10.60 17.02 -3.09
C ASN A 70 -9.06 17.06 -3.08
N SER A 71 -8.41 16.34 -2.15
CA SER A 71 -6.96 16.45 -1.91
C SER A 71 -6.33 15.06 -1.90
N ILE A 72 -5.73 14.67 -3.03
CA ILE A 72 -5.17 13.34 -3.25
C ILE A 72 -4.10 12.96 -2.21
N ASP A 73 -3.31 13.93 -1.79
CA ASP A 73 -2.27 13.87 -0.76
C ASP A 73 -2.80 13.73 0.66
N LYS A 74 -4.07 14.07 0.90
CA LYS A 74 -4.74 13.83 2.17
C LYS A 74 -5.45 12.47 2.21
N VAL A 75 -5.80 11.93 1.04
CA VAL A 75 -6.55 10.67 0.94
C VAL A 75 -5.62 9.47 0.97
N PHE A 76 -4.57 9.48 0.14
CA PHE A 76 -3.74 8.30 -0.07
C PHE A 76 -2.48 8.29 0.78
N ARG A 77 -2.07 7.09 1.17
CA ARG A 77 -0.78 6.78 1.79
C ARG A 77 -0.16 5.57 1.09
N GLN A 78 1.12 5.34 1.34
CA GLN A 78 1.83 4.18 0.80
C GLN A 78 2.25 3.20 1.90
N GLY A 79 2.70 2.01 1.51
CA GLY A 79 3.13 0.98 2.45
C GLY A 79 3.55 -0.29 1.74
N ILE A 80 3.44 -1.39 2.46
CA ILE A 80 3.63 -2.74 1.95
C ILE A 80 2.53 -3.67 2.45
N LEU A 81 2.18 -4.67 1.65
CA LEU A 81 1.41 -5.82 2.08
C LEU A 81 2.33 -7.00 2.39
N VAL A 82 2.11 -7.60 3.55
CA VAL A 82 2.89 -8.73 4.06
C VAL A 82 1.94 -9.86 4.39
N LYS A 83 2.26 -11.06 3.93
CA LYS A 83 1.66 -12.31 4.38
C LYS A 83 2.64 -13.02 5.30
N THR A 84 2.33 -13.18 6.57
CA THR A 84 3.28 -13.79 7.51
C THR A 84 3.60 -15.22 7.11
N THR A 85 4.89 -15.59 7.18
CA THR A 85 5.35 -16.90 6.71
C THR A 85 5.00 -18.05 7.66
N ASP A 86 4.65 -17.76 8.91
CA ASP A 86 4.34 -18.74 9.96
C ASP A 86 2.83 -18.99 10.11
N THR A 87 2.00 -17.94 10.09
CA THR A 87 0.54 -18.06 10.31
C THR A 87 -0.31 -17.77 9.08
N ASN A 88 0.30 -17.37 7.96
CA ASN A 88 -0.38 -16.95 6.73
C ASN A 88 -1.33 -15.74 6.89
N GLU A 89 -1.20 -14.97 7.97
CA GLU A 89 -1.96 -13.75 8.25
C GLU A 89 -1.48 -12.58 7.40
N TRP A 90 -2.40 -11.70 7.02
CA TRP A 90 -2.10 -10.53 6.19
C TRP A 90 -1.99 -9.26 7.02
N TYR A 91 -1.01 -8.44 6.68
CA TYR A 91 -0.77 -7.15 7.30
C TYR A 91 -0.50 -6.09 6.26
N TYR A 92 -1.06 -4.89 6.48
CA TYR A 92 -0.54 -3.66 5.90
C TYR A 92 0.49 -3.09 6.86
N ILE A 93 1.66 -2.73 6.36
CA ILE A 93 2.65 -1.97 7.11
C ILE A 93 2.94 -0.69 6.34
N GLY A 94 2.54 0.46 6.85
CA GLY A 94 2.66 1.71 6.09
C GLY A 94 2.00 2.92 6.74
N GLY A 95 1.87 3.97 5.92
CA GLY A 95 1.42 5.30 6.31
C GLY A 95 -0.06 5.40 6.69
N VAL A 96 -0.36 6.32 7.60
CA VAL A 96 -1.72 6.69 8.01
C VAL A 96 -1.94 8.17 7.75
N SER A 97 -3.13 8.51 7.25
CA SER A 97 -3.51 9.91 7.04
C SER A 97 -4.27 10.46 8.25
N PRO A 98 -3.95 11.69 8.72
CA PRO A 98 -4.74 12.37 9.74
C PRO A 98 -6.15 12.73 9.27
N TYR A 99 -6.43 12.63 7.97
CA TYR A 99 -7.72 12.94 7.40
C TYR A 99 -8.63 11.71 7.23
N TRP A 100 -8.14 10.50 7.55
CA TRP A 100 -8.99 9.31 7.62
C TRP A 100 -9.95 9.40 8.81
N SER A 101 -11.16 8.86 8.60
CA SER A 101 -12.25 8.82 9.58
C SER A 101 -12.57 7.39 10.00
N ALA A 102 -13.67 7.20 10.73
CA ALA A 102 -14.10 5.90 11.22
C ALA A 102 -14.62 5.01 10.07
N GLY A 103 -13.86 3.98 9.69
CA GLY A 103 -14.14 3.18 8.51
C GLY A 103 -13.13 2.06 8.27
N ASN A 104 -13.29 1.29 7.20
CA ASN A 104 -12.32 0.27 6.83
C ASN A 104 -11.09 0.90 6.19
N LEU A 105 -9.92 0.31 6.45
CA LEU A 105 -8.74 0.51 5.62
C LEU A 105 -8.93 -0.29 4.33
N ILE A 106 -8.69 0.33 3.18
CA ILE A 106 -8.60 -0.30 1.87
C ILE A 106 -7.15 -0.18 1.39
N VAL A 107 -6.58 -1.30 0.94
CA VAL A 107 -5.19 -1.36 0.47
C VAL A 107 -5.12 -2.08 -0.87
N TYR A 108 -4.37 -1.50 -1.80
CA TYR A 108 -4.06 -2.09 -3.10
C TYR A 108 -2.56 -2.26 -3.30
N GLN A 109 -2.13 -3.43 -3.73
CA GLN A 109 -0.76 -3.66 -4.22
C GLN A 109 -0.80 -4.66 -5.37
N GLY A 110 -0.25 -4.30 -6.53
CA GLY A 110 -0.34 -5.10 -7.74
C GLY A 110 -1.78 -5.35 -8.18
N GLY A 111 -2.63 -4.32 -8.12
CA GLY A 111 -4.06 -4.40 -8.44
C GLY A 111 -4.90 -5.23 -7.46
N SER A 112 -4.27 -5.89 -6.49
CA SER A 112 -4.92 -6.78 -5.54
C SER A 112 -5.41 -6.03 -4.32
N LYS A 113 -6.67 -6.26 -3.95
CA LYS A 113 -7.37 -5.58 -2.84
C LYS A 113 -7.25 -6.35 -1.53
N ALA A 114 -7.00 -5.61 -0.45
CA ALA A 114 -7.16 -6.07 0.92
C ALA A 114 -7.91 -5.01 1.74
N LYS A 115 -8.62 -5.45 2.78
CA LYS A 115 -9.36 -4.58 3.71
C LYS A 115 -8.94 -4.85 5.15
N SER A 116 -9.08 -3.88 6.05
CA SER A 116 -9.00 -4.16 7.50
C SER A 116 -10.06 -5.17 7.92
N GLN A 117 -9.81 -5.88 9.01
CA GLN A 117 -10.75 -6.85 9.59
C GLN A 117 -11.83 -6.13 10.42
N GLY A 118 -12.70 -5.38 9.73
CA GLY A 118 -13.71 -4.49 10.28
C GLY A 118 -13.28 -3.01 10.31
N LYS A 119 -14.19 -2.15 10.77
CA LYS A 119 -13.98 -0.70 10.82
C LYS A 119 -12.97 -0.32 11.89
N ILE A 120 -12.09 0.62 11.55
CA ILE A 120 -11.13 1.27 12.44
C ILE A 120 -11.69 2.64 12.78
N ASN A 121 -11.83 2.94 14.07
CA ASN A 121 -12.37 4.21 14.52
C ASN A 121 -11.35 5.36 14.44
N LYS A 122 -11.87 6.59 14.49
CA LYS A 122 -11.06 7.82 14.45
C LYS A 122 -10.07 7.92 15.61
N ARG A 123 -10.49 7.53 16.82
CA ARG A 123 -9.63 7.59 18.02
C ARG A 123 -8.38 6.71 17.89
N LEU A 124 -8.49 5.56 17.23
CA LEU A 124 -7.38 4.65 16.97
C LEU A 124 -6.44 5.24 15.92
N TRP A 125 -6.97 5.82 14.84
CA TRP A 125 -6.17 6.58 13.88
C TRP A 125 -5.37 7.70 14.53
N ASP A 126 -6.02 8.51 15.37
CA ASP A 126 -5.38 9.63 16.04
C ASP A 126 -4.32 9.14 17.04
N SER A 127 -4.57 8.01 17.73
CA SER A 127 -3.59 7.39 18.63
C SER A 127 -2.34 6.91 17.89
N ILE A 128 -2.51 6.33 16.69
CA ILE A 128 -1.41 5.94 15.80
C ILE A 128 -0.61 7.17 15.37
N ILE A 129 -1.26 8.20 14.86
CA ILE A 129 -0.57 9.40 14.36
C ILE A 129 0.21 10.09 15.49
N ASN A 130 -0.40 10.24 16.66
CA ASN A 130 0.20 10.94 17.79
C ASN A 130 1.35 10.17 18.44
N LYS A 131 1.30 8.83 18.49
CA LYS A 131 2.37 8.02 19.10
C LYS A 131 3.55 7.79 18.16
N ILE A 132 3.27 7.38 16.93
CA ILE A 132 4.28 6.77 16.05
C ILE A 132 4.53 7.55 14.77
N GLY A 133 3.99 8.77 14.66
CA GLY A 133 4.22 9.66 13.51
C GLY A 133 3.57 9.17 12.22
N GLY A 134 2.67 8.18 12.30
CA GLY A 134 1.84 7.77 11.18
C GLY A 134 2.27 6.51 10.43
N ILE A 135 3.15 5.64 10.97
CA ILE A 135 3.43 4.31 10.39
C ILE A 135 2.90 3.21 11.29
N VAL A 136 2.15 2.23 10.78
CA VAL A 136 1.49 1.19 11.60
C VAL A 136 1.48 -0.18 10.92
N ALA A 137 1.31 -1.25 11.71
CA ALA A 137 0.93 -2.58 11.22
C ALA A 137 -0.57 -2.87 11.49
N ILE A 138 -1.36 -3.16 10.45
CA ILE A 138 -2.80 -3.43 10.54
C ILE A 138 -3.12 -4.82 9.99
N PRO A 139 -3.77 -5.70 10.77
CA PRO A 139 -4.27 -6.99 10.27
C PRO A 139 -5.33 -6.78 9.18
N LEU A 140 -5.22 -7.55 8.11
CA LEU A 140 -6.09 -7.45 6.95
C LEU A 140 -6.83 -8.75 6.66
N GLN A 141 -8.00 -8.62 6.05
CA GLN A 141 -8.63 -9.65 5.26
C GLN A 141 -8.30 -9.36 3.80
N LYS A 142 -7.60 -10.26 3.12
CA LYS A 142 -7.39 -10.12 1.68
C LYS A 142 -8.65 -10.54 0.95
N THR A 143 -9.15 -9.68 0.05
CA THR A 143 -10.38 -9.92 -0.71
C THR A 143 -10.09 -10.39 -2.13
N ARG A 144 -8.97 -9.97 -2.74
CA ARG A 144 -8.48 -10.46 -4.04
C ARG A 144 -6.96 -10.67 -4.00
N SER A 145 -6.45 -11.81 -4.47
CA SER A 145 -5.01 -12.12 -4.51
C SER A 145 -4.60 -12.65 -5.87
N PRO A 146 -3.36 -12.38 -6.35
CA PRO A 146 -2.80 -13.20 -7.40
C PRO A 146 -2.65 -14.63 -6.86
N GLU A 147 -2.67 -15.60 -7.76
CA GLU A 147 -2.52 -17.04 -7.43
C GLU A 147 -1.26 -17.30 -6.59
N LYS A 148 -0.21 -16.51 -6.80
CA LYS A 148 1.02 -16.51 -6.01
C LYS A 148 1.33 -15.12 -5.46
N TRP A 149 1.58 -15.06 -4.16
CA TRP A 149 2.03 -13.84 -3.48
C TRP A 149 3.52 -13.92 -3.14
N TYR A 150 4.20 -12.80 -3.32
CA TYR A 150 5.58 -12.61 -2.90
C TYR A 150 5.62 -11.45 -1.91
N ASN A 151 6.11 -11.74 -0.70
CA ASN A 151 6.37 -10.67 0.26
C ASN A 151 7.53 -9.82 -0.23
N PRO A 152 7.62 -8.55 0.22
CA PRO A 152 8.84 -7.79 0.04
C PRO A 152 10.06 -8.57 0.52
N THR A 153 11.17 -8.43 -0.19
CA THR A 153 12.43 -8.99 0.28
C THR A 153 12.99 -8.07 1.35
N ILE A 154 13.42 -8.60 2.50
CA ILE A 154 14.06 -7.78 3.55
C ILE A 154 15.54 -7.62 3.19
N PHE A 155 16.05 -6.39 3.29
CA PHE A 155 17.47 -6.13 3.10
C PHE A 155 18.30 -6.90 4.12
N ASN A 156 19.32 -7.61 3.65
CA ASN A 156 20.24 -8.36 4.48
C ASN A 156 21.69 -8.02 4.14
N ASN A 157 22.53 -7.95 5.16
CA ASN A 157 23.96 -7.71 5.01
C ASN A 157 24.68 -8.91 4.36
N CYS A 158 25.82 -8.64 3.73
CA CYS A 158 26.81 -9.65 3.37
C CYS A 158 27.23 -10.47 4.60
N LYS A 159 27.40 -11.78 4.42
CA LYS A 159 27.99 -12.65 5.44
C LYS A 159 29.51 -12.61 5.35
N GLY A 160 30.18 -12.77 6.49
CA GLY A 160 31.64 -12.94 6.55
C GLY A 160 32.45 -11.65 6.74
N THR A 161 33.77 -11.77 6.64
CA THR A 161 34.75 -10.70 6.95
C THR A 161 34.65 -9.50 6.02
N PHE A 162 34.33 -9.72 4.74
CA PHE A 162 34.13 -8.62 3.79
C PHE A 162 32.92 -7.75 4.18
N GLY A 163 31.83 -8.35 4.67
CA GLY A 163 30.68 -7.59 5.15
C GLY A 163 31.04 -6.70 6.35
N LEU A 164 31.85 -7.21 7.28
CA LEU A 164 32.36 -6.41 8.41
C LEU A 164 33.24 -5.25 7.93
N PHE A 165 34.16 -5.52 7.00
CA PHE A 165 35.02 -4.50 6.40
C PHE A 165 34.21 -3.43 5.66
N TRP A 166 33.21 -3.85 4.89
CA TRP A 166 32.35 -2.94 4.15
C TRP A 166 31.51 -2.06 5.08
N ASN A 167 30.94 -2.63 6.14
CA ASN A 167 30.22 -1.87 7.14
C ASN A 167 31.10 -0.78 7.75
N TYR A 168 32.35 -1.11 8.10
CA TYR A 168 33.29 -0.13 8.64
C TYR A 168 33.54 1.02 7.66
N LEU A 169 33.74 0.76 6.37
CA LEU A 169 33.88 1.82 5.37
C LEU A 169 32.60 2.64 5.20
N ALA A 170 31.44 1.98 5.27
CA ALA A 170 30.13 2.61 5.14
C ALA A 170 29.78 3.53 6.32
N GLU A 171 30.51 3.48 7.45
CA GLU A 171 30.39 4.48 8.52
C GLU A 171 30.79 5.89 8.07
N PHE A 172 31.66 5.98 7.05
CA PHE A 172 32.20 7.25 6.55
C PHE A 172 31.56 7.70 5.22
N GLN A 173 30.59 6.94 4.70
CA GLN A 173 29.96 7.18 3.40
C GLN A 173 28.45 7.31 3.52
N VAL A 174 27.84 8.03 2.56
CA VAL A 174 26.38 8.05 2.42
C VAL A 174 25.96 7.13 1.30
N GLY A 175 24.96 6.30 1.59
CA GLY A 175 24.51 5.28 0.69
C GLY A 175 23.44 5.76 -0.29
N PHE A 176 23.43 5.19 -1.50
CA PHE A 176 22.33 5.37 -2.45
C PHE A 176 21.14 4.50 -2.05
N LEU A 177 20.01 5.13 -1.75
CA LEU A 177 18.79 4.48 -1.27
C LEU A 177 17.62 4.85 -2.20
N PRO A 178 17.20 3.96 -3.12
CA PRO A 178 16.03 4.21 -3.96
C PRO A 178 14.75 4.14 -3.13
N LEU A 179 13.87 5.10 -3.34
CA LEU A 179 12.53 5.14 -2.78
C LEU A 179 11.54 4.90 -3.92
N LEU A 180 10.63 3.95 -3.74
CA LEU A 180 9.64 3.60 -4.75
C LEU A 180 8.30 4.21 -4.38
N SER A 181 7.65 4.87 -5.33
CA SER A 181 6.40 5.58 -5.08
C SER A 181 5.42 5.53 -6.25
N HIS A 182 4.14 5.35 -5.93
CA HIS A 182 3.02 5.51 -6.86
C HIS A 182 2.40 6.92 -6.85
N ALA A 183 2.94 7.87 -6.08
CA ALA A 183 2.40 9.23 -6.05
C ALA A 183 2.35 9.90 -7.43
N PRO A 184 3.39 9.80 -8.29
CA PRO A 184 3.32 10.36 -9.65
C PRO A 184 2.21 9.72 -10.50
N ASP A 185 2.06 8.39 -10.45
CA ASP A 185 1.02 7.67 -11.19
C ASP A 185 -0.38 8.07 -10.74
N LEU A 186 -0.60 8.21 -9.43
CA LEU A 186 -1.86 8.66 -8.86
C LEU A 186 -2.25 10.07 -9.36
N LEU A 187 -1.30 11.00 -9.38
CA LEU A 187 -1.51 12.36 -9.86
C LEU A 187 -1.86 12.40 -11.36
N ILE A 188 -1.10 11.68 -12.17
CA ILE A 188 -1.29 11.62 -13.63
C ILE A 188 -2.64 10.98 -13.98
N LEU A 189 -2.97 9.86 -13.34
CA LEU A 189 -4.22 9.16 -13.59
C LEU A 189 -5.43 9.97 -13.11
N ALA A 190 -5.32 10.68 -11.98
CA ALA A 190 -6.38 11.56 -11.50
C ALA A 190 -6.65 12.69 -12.50
N GLU A 191 -5.60 13.32 -13.03
CA GLU A 191 -5.74 14.36 -14.05
C GLU A 191 -6.31 13.81 -15.37
N ALA A 192 -5.76 12.70 -15.87
CA ALA A 192 -6.21 12.08 -17.12
C ALA A 192 -7.68 11.64 -17.07
N LYS A 193 -8.13 11.12 -15.92
CA LYS A 193 -9.54 10.74 -15.69
C LYS A 193 -10.42 11.90 -15.22
N ARG A 194 -9.86 13.11 -15.07
CA ARG A 194 -10.56 14.31 -14.56
C ARG A 194 -11.22 14.10 -13.20
N ILE A 195 -10.60 13.31 -12.34
CA ILE A 195 -11.07 13.05 -10.98
C ILE A 195 -10.67 14.25 -10.12
N SER A 196 -11.65 15.07 -9.78
CA SER A 196 -11.49 16.25 -8.92
C SER A 196 -12.00 16.05 -7.50
N SER A 197 -12.86 15.04 -7.29
CA SER A 197 -13.33 14.60 -5.98
C SER A 197 -13.01 13.13 -5.78
N PHE A 198 -12.26 12.85 -4.72
CA PHE A 198 -11.90 11.51 -4.26
C PHE A 198 -12.92 10.94 -3.27
N ALA A 199 -13.95 11.73 -2.93
CA ALA A 199 -15.04 11.30 -2.07
C ALA A 199 -16.42 11.52 -2.70
N TYR A 200 -17.39 10.72 -2.27
CA TYR A 200 -18.82 10.98 -2.41
C TYR A 200 -19.43 11.25 -1.04
N THR A 201 -20.54 11.99 -1.00
CA THR A 201 -21.22 12.34 0.25
C THR A 201 -22.48 11.50 0.41
N SER A 202 -22.64 10.86 1.57
CA SER A 202 -23.88 10.19 1.96
C SER A 202 -24.15 10.45 3.44
N SER A 203 -25.38 10.84 3.78
CA SER A 203 -25.79 11.13 5.17
C SER A 203 -24.88 12.10 5.94
N GLY A 204 -24.24 13.06 5.23
CA GLY A 204 -23.31 14.02 5.83
C GLY A 204 -21.89 13.49 6.07
N HIS A 205 -21.61 12.23 5.72
CA HIS A 205 -20.29 11.61 5.77
C HIS A 205 -19.65 11.57 4.37
N TYR A 206 -18.31 11.57 4.34
CA TYR A 206 -17.52 11.53 3.11
C TYR A 206 -16.88 10.15 2.98
N TYR A 207 -17.23 9.47 1.90
CA TYR A 207 -16.79 8.11 1.60
C TYR A 207 -15.87 8.11 0.39
N LEU A 208 -14.88 7.22 0.36
CA LEU A 208 -13.98 7.06 -0.78
C LEU A 208 -14.80 6.74 -2.04
N SER A 209 -14.60 7.52 -3.11
CA SER A 209 -15.33 7.33 -4.36
C SER A 209 -14.83 6.11 -5.14
N ARG A 210 -15.70 5.50 -5.96
CA ARG A 210 -15.29 4.42 -6.87
C ARG A 210 -14.15 4.84 -7.79
N GLY A 211 -14.18 6.08 -8.28
CA GLY A 211 -13.09 6.65 -9.08
C GLY A 211 -11.75 6.70 -8.32
N ALA A 212 -11.77 7.05 -7.03
CA ALA A 212 -10.58 7.03 -6.18
C ALA A 212 -10.06 5.60 -5.95
N GLU A 213 -10.95 4.65 -5.71
CA GLU A 213 -10.59 3.23 -5.56
C GLU A 213 -9.99 2.65 -6.86
N ASP A 214 -10.54 3.02 -8.02
CA ASP A 214 -10.00 2.65 -9.33
C ASP A 214 -8.63 3.27 -9.61
N LEU A 215 -8.36 4.47 -9.09
CA LEU A 215 -7.02 5.07 -9.13
C LEU A 215 -6.04 4.21 -8.32
N MET A 216 -6.39 3.85 -7.08
CA MET A 216 -5.55 2.98 -6.23
C MET A 216 -5.26 1.66 -6.93
N ARG A 217 -6.29 1.00 -7.46
CA ARG A 217 -6.16 -0.27 -8.16
C ARG A 217 -5.22 -0.15 -9.36
N THR A 218 -5.44 0.84 -10.22
CA THR A 218 -4.67 1.03 -11.45
C THR A 218 -3.21 1.41 -11.15
N ALA A 219 -2.99 2.41 -10.28
CA ALA A 219 -1.65 2.88 -9.95
C ALA A 219 -0.83 1.83 -9.19
N SER A 220 -1.45 1.02 -8.32
CA SER A 220 -0.73 -0.02 -7.60
C SER A 220 -0.20 -1.16 -8.49
N ASP A 221 -0.66 -1.24 -9.74
CA ASP A 221 -0.26 -2.27 -10.70
C ASP A 221 0.74 -1.75 -11.75
N THR A 222 0.93 -0.42 -11.82
CA THR A 222 1.95 0.19 -12.69
C THR A 222 3.33 0.09 -12.06
N TYR A 223 4.40 0.20 -12.85
CA TYR A 223 5.75 0.21 -12.29
C TYR A 223 5.97 1.53 -11.51
N PRO A 224 6.32 1.48 -10.21
CA PRO A 224 6.43 2.69 -9.38
C PRO A 224 7.55 3.61 -9.88
N TYR A 225 7.39 4.91 -9.65
CA TYR A 225 8.46 5.86 -9.88
C TYR A 225 9.58 5.65 -8.85
N ILE A 226 10.83 5.80 -9.29
CA ILE A 226 12.00 5.63 -8.44
C ILE A 226 12.59 7.01 -8.15
N TYR A 227 12.50 7.43 -6.89
CA TYR A 227 13.25 8.57 -6.38
C TYR A 227 14.63 8.11 -5.91
N GLY A 228 15.66 8.86 -6.25
CA GLY A 228 17.01 8.65 -5.75
C GLY A 228 17.23 9.47 -4.49
N GLY A 229 17.85 8.88 -3.47
CA GLY A 229 18.24 9.64 -2.28
C GLY A 229 19.43 9.04 -1.56
N LEU A 230 19.82 9.74 -0.51
CA LEU A 230 20.97 9.47 0.33
C LEU A 230 20.50 9.14 1.74
N GLY A 231 21.11 8.15 2.35
CA GLY A 231 20.95 7.93 3.79
C GLY A 231 22.11 7.11 4.36
N PRO A 232 22.12 6.88 5.68
CA PRO A 232 23.07 5.95 6.25
C PRO A 232 22.80 4.55 5.70
N ASN A 233 23.87 3.74 5.60
CA ASN A 233 23.72 2.33 5.31
C ASN A 233 22.79 1.70 6.38
N PRO A 234 21.74 0.93 5.99
CA PRO A 234 20.78 0.38 6.95
C PRO A 234 21.41 -0.50 8.03
N VAL A 235 22.53 -1.16 7.72
CA VAL A 235 23.30 -1.93 8.71
C VAL A 235 23.86 -1.01 9.79
N ILE A 236 24.40 0.14 9.37
CA ILE A 236 24.99 1.13 10.27
C ILE A 236 23.92 1.81 11.10
N ALA A 237 22.79 2.18 10.49
CA ALA A 237 21.64 2.66 11.25
C ALA A 237 21.25 1.68 12.36
N LYS A 238 21.23 0.37 12.07
CA LYS A 238 20.91 -0.67 13.05
C LYS A 238 21.98 -0.86 14.12
N SER A 239 23.28 -0.76 13.79
CA SER A 239 24.36 -0.88 14.79
C SER A 239 24.37 0.28 15.79
N TYR A 240 23.90 1.46 15.37
CA TYR A 240 23.70 2.62 16.25
C TYR A 240 22.31 2.64 16.91
N HIS A 241 21.53 1.56 16.82
CA HIS A 241 20.17 1.48 17.37
C HIS A 241 19.23 2.60 16.87
N LEU A 242 19.45 3.08 15.64
CA LEU A 242 18.60 4.09 15.01
C LEU A 242 17.37 3.43 14.39
N GLU A 243 16.29 3.38 15.15
CA GLU A 243 14.97 2.91 14.68
C GLU A 243 14.43 3.78 13.54
N VAL A 244 14.73 5.07 13.59
CA VAL A 244 14.43 6.06 12.57
C VAL A 244 15.73 6.74 12.14
N TYR A 245 16.01 6.75 10.85
CA TYR A 245 17.24 7.30 10.29
C TYR A 245 16.96 8.41 9.25
N PRO A 246 17.91 9.34 9.05
CA PRO A 246 17.76 10.43 8.10
C PRO A 246 17.90 9.95 6.65
N TYR A 247 17.12 10.55 5.76
CA TYR A 247 17.23 10.35 4.31
C TYR A 247 17.09 11.71 3.61
N PHE A 248 17.89 11.94 2.57
CA PHE A 248 17.97 13.22 1.86
C PHE A 248 17.81 13.02 0.36
N THR A 249 16.97 13.83 -0.26
CA THR A 249 16.68 13.77 -1.70
C THR A 249 16.31 15.16 -2.23
N PHE A 250 15.84 15.25 -3.46
CA PHE A 250 15.37 16.46 -4.11
C PHE A 250 13.90 16.35 -4.48
N ASP A 251 13.23 17.49 -4.55
CA ASP A 251 11.85 17.59 -5.03
C ASP A 251 11.77 17.56 -6.58
N SER A 252 12.52 16.62 -7.18
CA SER A 252 12.64 16.42 -8.62
C SER A 252 13.39 15.11 -8.93
N ALA A 253 13.44 14.73 -10.21
CA ALA A 253 14.39 13.71 -10.68
C ALA A 253 15.84 14.11 -10.35
N THR A 254 16.68 13.12 -10.04
CA THR A 254 18.12 13.32 -9.79
C THR A 254 18.95 12.88 -11.00
N GLN A 255 20.15 13.43 -11.15
CA GLN A 255 21.08 13.02 -12.21
C GLN A 255 21.36 11.52 -12.19
N GLU A 256 21.54 10.96 -11.00
CA GLU A 256 21.86 9.54 -10.80
C GLU A 256 20.73 8.65 -11.35
N VAL A 257 19.47 8.94 -11.00
CA VAL A 257 18.32 8.19 -11.53
C VAL A 257 18.13 8.43 -13.02
N GLN A 258 18.21 9.69 -13.47
CA GLN A 258 17.99 10.01 -14.89
C GLN A 258 19.00 9.33 -15.81
N SER A 259 20.26 9.18 -15.36
CA SER A 259 21.32 8.54 -16.13
C SER A 259 21.07 7.07 -16.46
N ILE A 260 20.29 6.38 -15.62
CA ILE A 260 19.95 4.96 -15.76
C ILE A 260 18.46 4.73 -16.01
N CYS A 261 17.65 5.78 -16.11
CA CYS A 261 16.18 5.67 -16.04
C CYS A 261 15.60 4.65 -17.02
N LYS A 262 16.06 4.66 -18.28
CA LYS A 262 15.56 3.74 -19.32
C LYS A 262 15.83 2.26 -19.05
N SER A 263 16.80 1.92 -18.20
CA SER A 263 17.10 0.54 -17.83
C SER A 263 16.38 0.09 -16.56
N ILE A 264 15.85 1.01 -15.75
CA ILE A 264 15.23 0.70 -14.46
C ILE A 264 13.74 0.99 -14.39
N MET A 265 13.16 1.74 -15.33
CA MET A 265 11.74 2.05 -15.35
C MET A 265 11.24 2.38 -16.78
N PRO A 266 9.92 2.40 -17.03
CA PRO A 266 9.38 2.73 -18.34
C PRO A 266 9.85 4.10 -18.86
N SER A 267 10.05 4.21 -20.18
CA SER A 267 10.52 5.46 -20.80
C SER A 267 9.58 6.65 -20.57
N SER A 268 8.28 6.41 -20.42
CA SER A 268 7.29 7.44 -20.05
C SER A 268 7.59 8.07 -18.69
N SER A 269 8.04 7.27 -17.73
CA SER A 269 8.43 7.71 -16.37
C SER A 269 9.68 8.61 -16.40
N CYS A 270 10.59 8.40 -17.36
CA CYS A 270 11.81 9.20 -17.53
C CYS A 270 11.58 10.62 -18.05
N SER A 271 10.39 10.90 -18.56
CA SER A 271 10.01 12.17 -19.19
C SER A 271 8.87 12.88 -18.47
N LEU A 272 8.52 12.43 -17.26
CA LEU A 272 7.47 13.06 -16.48
C LEU A 272 7.80 14.53 -16.19
N ALA A 273 6.76 15.36 -16.22
CA ALA A 273 6.89 16.76 -15.82
C ALA A 273 7.28 16.86 -14.34
N LEU A 274 8.03 17.91 -14.00
CA LEU A 274 8.48 18.16 -12.63
C LEU A 274 7.33 18.20 -11.63
N ASP A 275 6.15 18.69 -12.02
CA ASP A 275 5.00 18.80 -11.11
C ASP A 275 4.43 17.45 -10.65
N TYR A 276 4.71 16.34 -11.37
CA TYR A 276 4.36 14.99 -10.93
C TYR A 276 5.46 14.31 -10.13
N ILE A 277 6.70 14.75 -10.27
CA ILE A 277 7.87 14.21 -9.57
C ILE A 277 8.20 15.12 -8.37
N LYS A 278 7.23 15.25 -7.45
CA LYS A 278 7.40 16.00 -6.20
C LYS A 278 6.96 15.18 -5.01
N PHE A 279 7.73 15.29 -3.94
CA PHE A 279 7.42 14.65 -2.68
C PHE A 279 6.21 15.31 -2.03
N ASN A 280 5.28 14.48 -1.58
CA ASN A 280 4.08 14.92 -0.90
C ASN A 280 3.59 13.84 0.07
N ASP A 281 2.52 14.13 0.81
CA ASP A 281 2.03 13.25 1.87
C ASP A 281 1.59 11.84 1.40
N ILE A 282 1.39 11.61 0.09
CA ILE A 282 1.16 10.26 -0.47
C ILE A 282 2.39 9.37 -0.25
N ASP A 283 3.60 9.93 -0.26
CA ASP A 283 4.85 9.20 -0.11
C ASP A 283 5.09 8.71 1.32
N VAL A 284 4.27 9.11 2.30
CA VAL A 284 4.36 8.56 3.66
C VAL A 284 4.00 7.07 3.63
N GLY A 285 4.94 6.26 4.11
CA GLY A 285 4.95 4.81 4.06
C GLY A 285 5.55 4.22 2.79
N ALA A 286 6.04 5.02 1.85
CA ALA A 286 6.73 4.52 0.67
C ALA A 286 7.98 3.68 1.07
N PRO A 287 8.21 2.53 0.41
CA PRO A 287 9.36 1.69 0.69
C PRO A 287 10.67 2.31 0.19
N VAL A 288 11.65 2.31 1.07
CA VAL A 288 13.05 2.61 0.77
C VAL A 288 13.79 1.29 0.69
N LEU A 289 14.49 1.06 -0.41
CA LEU A 289 15.22 -0.18 -0.66
C LEU A 289 16.74 0.05 -0.57
N SER A 290 17.49 -1.04 -0.41
CA SER A 290 18.94 -0.99 -0.43
C SER A 290 19.52 -2.32 -0.89
N SER A 291 20.76 -2.26 -1.37
CA SER A 291 21.68 -3.38 -1.57
C SER A 291 23.07 -2.83 -1.37
N ILE A 292 23.98 -3.63 -0.81
CA ILE A 292 25.39 -3.27 -0.60
C ILE A 292 26.30 -4.23 -1.36
N PRO A 293 27.53 -3.82 -1.73
CA PRO A 293 28.49 -4.74 -2.33
C PRO A 293 29.01 -5.75 -1.31
N CYS A 294 29.14 -6.98 -1.78
CA CYS A 294 29.84 -8.08 -1.16
C CYS A 294 31.08 -8.42 -2.01
N ASP A 295 31.91 -9.36 -1.54
CA ASP A 295 33.21 -9.71 -2.13
C ASP A 295 33.22 -9.81 -3.67
N SER A 296 32.33 -10.63 -4.25
CA SER A 296 32.18 -10.79 -5.71
C SER A 296 30.73 -10.62 -6.21
N SER A 297 29.84 -10.13 -5.35
CA SER A 297 28.41 -10.03 -5.61
C SER A 297 27.79 -8.87 -4.87
N CYS A 298 26.48 -8.67 -5.02
CA CYS A 298 25.73 -7.74 -4.20
C CYS A 298 24.94 -8.49 -3.13
N SER A 299 24.68 -7.83 -2.02
CA SER A 299 23.78 -8.34 -0.99
C SER A 299 22.36 -8.51 -1.53
N THR A 300 21.49 -9.09 -0.71
CA THR A 300 20.07 -9.14 -1.03
C THR A 300 19.51 -7.73 -1.16
N PHE A 301 19.02 -7.37 -2.34
CA PHE A 301 18.27 -6.15 -2.55
C PHE A 301 16.90 -6.28 -1.90
N GLY A 302 16.54 -5.31 -1.06
CA GLY A 302 15.31 -5.41 -0.30
C GLY A 302 14.99 -4.17 0.51
N LEU A 303 13.87 -4.26 1.21
CA LEU A 303 13.32 -3.24 2.09
C LEU A 303 14.30 -2.89 3.19
N ALA A 304 14.71 -1.64 3.19
CA ALA A 304 15.60 -1.01 4.16
C ALA A 304 14.84 -0.05 5.09
N GLY A 305 13.65 0.41 4.70
CA GLY A 305 12.81 1.25 5.55
C GLY A 305 11.53 1.71 4.87
N LEU A 306 10.73 2.45 5.62
CA LEU A 306 9.49 3.09 5.17
C LEU A 306 9.56 4.58 5.50
N VAL A 307 9.10 5.45 4.60
CA VAL A 307 9.06 6.90 4.87
C VAL A 307 8.10 7.19 6.01
N LEU A 308 8.60 7.75 7.10
CA LEU A 308 7.81 8.15 8.26
C LEU A 308 7.27 9.57 8.10
N SER A 309 8.10 10.52 7.68
CA SER A 309 7.71 11.91 7.51
C SER A 309 8.57 12.62 6.48
N ILE A 310 8.02 13.70 5.91
CA ILE A 310 8.61 14.48 4.83
C ILE A 310 8.75 15.92 5.31
N SER A 311 9.87 16.57 5.05
CA SER A 311 10.08 17.97 5.38
C SER A 311 11.00 18.64 4.37
N PRO A 312 10.72 19.87 3.92
CA PRO A 312 11.67 20.62 3.13
C PRO A 312 12.89 20.97 3.99
N LEU A 313 14.07 20.97 3.38
CA LEU A 313 15.32 21.31 4.05
C LEU A 313 16.23 22.08 3.10
N SER A 314 16.67 23.27 3.52
CA SER A 314 17.70 24.00 2.78
C SER A 314 19.08 23.66 3.33
N ILE A 315 19.94 23.08 2.49
CA ILE A 315 21.33 22.74 2.81
C ILE A 315 22.24 23.60 1.93
N LYS A 316 22.90 24.61 2.51
CA LYS A 316 23.70 25.59 1.76
C LYS A 316 22.86 26.20 0.62
N ASN A 317 23.22 25.93 -0.64
CA ASN A 317 22.53 26.43 -1.83
C ASN A 317 21.55 25.41 -2.44
N TYR A 318 21.33 24.27 -1.77
CA TYR A 318 20.43 23.21 -2.22
C TYR A 318 19.08 23.29 -1.51
N GLN A 319 17.99 23.22 -2.28
CA GLN A 319 16.66 22.92 -1.76
C GLN A 319 16.46 21.41 -1.82
N ALA A 320 16.61 20.75 -0.67
CA ALA A 320 16.49 19.32 -0.54
C ALA A 320 15.18 18.96 0.18
N ILE A 321 14.82 17.69 0.09
CA ILE A 321 13.79 17.06 0.90
C ILE A 321 14.48 16.19 1.94
N TYR A 322 14.13 16.40 3.20
CA TYR A 322 14.53 15.58 4.32
C TYR A 322 13.40 14.61 4.66
N LEU A 323 13.70 13.33 4.64
CA LEU A 323 12.80 12.26 5.06
C LEU A 323 13.32 11.65 6.36
N ARG A 324 12.40 11.34 7.25
CA ARG A 324 12.64 10.38 8.34
C ARG A 324 12.21 9.02 7.83
N VAL A 325 13.07 8.02 7.95
CA VAL A 325 12.78 6.66 7.47
C VAL A 325 12.85 5.71 8.65
N VAL A 326 11.78 4.94 8.86
CA VAL A 326 11.70 3.93 9.92
C VAL A 326 12.22 2.59 9.40
N GLN A 327 12.97 1.85 10.23
CA GLN A 327 13.37 0.48 9.89
C GLN A 327 12.14 -0.42 9.73
N PRO A 328 12.15 -1.40 8.80
CA PRO A 328 11.07 -2.35 8.67
C PRO A 328 11.17 -3.46 9.74
N PRO A 329 10.16 -4.33 9.87
CA PRO A 329 10.30 -5.56 10.65
C PRO A 329 11.52 -6.37 10.21
N SER A 330 12.22 -6.97 11.19
CA SER A 330 13.40 -7.81 10.96
C SER A 330 13.08 -9.09 10.19
N SER A 331 11.84 -9.55 10.28
CA SER A 331 11.29 -10.69 9.56
C SER A 331 9.78 -10.52 9.40
N PHE A 332 9.21 -11.22 8.41
CA PHE A 332 7.77 -11.27 8.18
C PHE A 332 7.13 -12.52 8.80
N THR A 333 7.54 -12.86 10.03
CA THR A 333 6.80 -13.78 10.90
C THR A 333 5.89 -12.97 11.82
N SER A 334 4.93 -13.64 12.45
CA SER A 334 4.07 -13.02 13.46
C SER A 334 4.89 -12.46 14.63
N SER A 335 5.96 -13.15 15.04
CA SER A 335 6.89 -12.68 16.06
C SER A 335 7.72 -11.47 15.61
N GLY A 336 8.22 -11.47 14.37
CA GLY A 336 9.01 -10.35 13.83
C GLY A 336 8.22 -9.05 13.73
N ILE A 337 6.94 -9.14 13.33
CA ILE A 337 6.03 -7.98 13.34
C ILE A 337 5.80 -7.50 14.78
N LEU A 338 5.56 -8.40 15.74
CA LEU A 338 5.35 -8.02 17.13
C LEU A 338 6.60 -7.39 17.78
N GLU A 339 7.79 -7.88 17.48
CA GLU A 339 9.06 -7.28 17.92
C GLU A 339 9.23 -5.87 17.36
N TRP A 340 8.91 -5.69 16.07
CA TRP A 340 8.95 -4.37 15.45
C TRP A 340 7.93 -3.41 16.06
N VAL A 341 6.71 -3.86 16.33
CA VAL A 341 5.68 -3.08 17.03
C VAL A 341 6.15 -2.65 18.43
N LYS A 342 6.89 -3.52 19.15
CA LYS A 342 7.51 -3.19 20.45
C LYS A 342 8.58 -2.12 20.32
N LEU A 343 9.45 -2.26 19.32
CA LEU A 343 10.50 -1.29 19.02
C LEU A 343 9.90 0.09 18.75
N MET A 344 8.83 0.13 17.96
CA MET A 344 8.11 1.35 17.59
C MET A 344 7.15 1.90 18.66
N ASP A 345 7.09 1.29 19.85
CA ASP A 345 6.25 1.72 20.99
C ASP A 345 4.73 1.86 20.71
N PHE A 346 4.14 0.91 19.98
CA PHE A 346 2.68 0.88 19.75
C PHE A 346 2.00 -0.47 20.02
N VAL A 347 2.58 -1.27 20.91
CA VAL A 347 2.08 -2.61 21.28
C VAL A 347 0.63 -2.59 21.74
N ASP A 348 0.23 -1.61 22.55
CA ASP A 348 -1.14 -1.51 23.06
C ASP A 348 -2.17 -1.37 21.93
N ILE A 349 -1.86 -0.50 20.95
CA ILE A 349 -2.69 -0.25 19.76
C ILE A 349 -2.75 -1.53 18.91
N PHE A 350 -1.61 -2.17 18.70
CA PHE A 350 -1.55 -3.40 17.92
C PHE A 350 -2.32 -4.55 18.57
N ASN A 351 -2.25 -4.69 19.90
CA ASN A 351 -3.01 -5.69 20.63
C ASN A 351 -4.53 -5.48 20.50
N LEU A 352 -5.00 -4.23 20.52
CA LEU A 352 -6.41 -3.91 20.26
C LEU A 352 -6.84 -4.33 18.84
N LEU A 353 -6.00 -4.06 17.83
CA LEU A 353 -6.23 -4.51 16.45
C LEU A 353 -6.28 -6.03 16.34
N LEU A 354 -5.39 -6.75 17.03
CA LEU A 354 -5.38 -8.22 17.07
C LEU A 354 -6.60 -8.79 17.80
N GLU A 355 -7.08 -8.14 18.87
CA GLU A 355 -8.31 -8.54 19.54
C GLU A 355 -9.54 -8.36 18.63
N GLY A 356 -9.64 -7.21 17.96
CA GLY A 356 -10.67 -6.94 16.96
C GLY A 356 -10.65 -7.98 15.83
N SER A 357 -9.45 -8.30 15.32
CA SER A 357 -9.21 -9.36 14.33
C SER A 357 -9.75 -10.74 14.77
N ARG A 358 -9.51 -11.13 16.03
CA ARG A 358 -10.04 -12.39 16.56
C ARG A 358 -11.56 -12.40 16.64
N LYS A 359 -12.18 -11.29 17.09
CA LYS A 359 -13.64 -11.14 17.12
C LYS A 359 -14.25 -11.22 15.72
N TYR A 360 -13.65 -10.51 14.75
CA TYR A 360 -14.04 -10.54 13.34
C TYR A 360 -14.05 -11.97 12.77
N LYS A 361 -12.95 -12.72 12.93
CA LYS A 361 -12.85 -14.11 12.44
C LYS A 361 -13.85 -15.04 13.11
N LYS A 362 -14.04 -14.88 14.43
CA LYS A 362 -15.03 -15.64 15.19
C LYS A 362 -16.46 -15.34 14.72
N ALA A 363 -16.75 -14.08 14.38
CA ALA A 363 -18.05 -13.69 13.86
C ALA A 363 -18.31 -14.29 12.47
N ILE A 364 -17.33 -14.28 11.56
CA ILE A 364 -17.44 -14.97 10.26
C ILE A 364 -17.75 -16.44 10.47
N SER A 365 -16.98 -17.15 11.30
CA SER A 365 -17.23 -18.56 11.56
C SER A 365 -18.63 -18.82 12.12
N SER A 366 -19.17 -17.90 12.94
CA SER A 366 -20.52 -18.03 13.51
C SER A 366 -21.60 -17.78 12.45
N LEU A 367 -21.47 -16.70 11.68
CA LEU A 367 -22.43 -16.30 10.65
C LEU A 367 -22.45 -17.26 9.46
N SER A 368 -21.30 -17.82 9.07
CA SER A 368 -21.17 -18.76 7.95
C SER A 368 -21.89 -20.09 8.20
N SER A 369 -22.37 -20.35 9.42
CA SER A 369 -23.25 -21.49 9.71
C SER A 369 -24.69 -21.28 9.23
N VAL A 370 -25.09 -20.03 8.96
CA VAL A 370 -26.46 -19.62 8.57
C VAL A 370 -26.48 -18.93 7.21
N TYR A 371 -25.44 -18.16 6.89
CA TYR A 371 -25.34 -17.38 5.66
C TYR A 371 -24.18 -17.88 4.78
N PRO A 372 -24.24 -17.67 3.45
CA PRO A 372 -23.07 -17.79 2.59
C PRO A 372 -21.87 -17.02 3.14
N GLU A 373 -20.67 -17.58 3.03
CA GLU A 373 -19.44 -17.01 3.61
C GLU A 373 -19.18 -15.56 3.18
N PHE A 374 -19.47 -15.21 1.92
CA PHE A 374 -19.29 -13.84 1.44
C PHE A 374 -20.19 -12.83 2.16
N ILE A 375 -21.41 -13.23 2.53
CA ILE A 375 -22.35 -12.40 3.30
C ILE A 375 -21.86 -12.26 4.73
N ALA A 376 -21.37 -13.36 5.33
CA ALA A 376 -20.77 -13.33 6.66
C ALA A 376 -19.57 -12.38 6.72
N ILE A 377 -18.68 -12.43 5.73
CA ILE A 377 -17.54 -11.52 5.58
C ILE A 377 -18.03 -10.07 5.41
N ALA A 378 -18.90 -9.82 4.43
CA ALA A 378 -19.42 -8.48 4.13
C ALA A 378 -20.09 -7.84 5.35
N ALA A 379 -20.89 -8.60 6.09
CA ALA A 379 -21.53 -8.14 7.32
C ALA A 379 -20.51 -7.85 8.43
N ALA A 380 -19.55 -8.75 8.66
CA ALA A 380 -18.52 -8.56 9.68
C ALA A 380 -17.60 -7.35 9.39
N LEU A 381 -17.40 -6.99 8.12
CA LEU A 381 -16.64 -5.78 7.72
C LEU A 381 -17.32 -4.46 8.12
N THR A 382 -18.63 -4.47 8.36
CA THR A 382 -19.36 -3.25 8.74
C THR A 382 -19.19 -2.86 10.21
N VAL A 383 -18.63 -3.76 11.03
CA VAL A 383 -18.57 -3.64 12.49
C VAL A 383 -17.21 -3.12 12.96
N ALA A 384 -17.22 -2.21 13.94
CA ALA A 384 -16.02 -1.73 14.63
C ALA A 384 -15.63 -2.65 15.80
N TRP A 385 -15.05 -3.82 15.49
CA TRP A 385 -14.77 -4.89 16.48
C TRP A 385 -13.86 -4.50 17.64
N VAL A 386 -13.06 -3.43 17.48
CA VAL A 386 -12.18 -2.91 18.53
C VAL A 386 -12.98 -2.23 19.64
N GLU A 387 -14.14 -1.65 19.33
CA GLU A 387 -14.94 -0.87 20.29
C GLU A 387 -16.01 -1.69 21.00
N LEU A 388 -16.46 -2.77 20.36
CA LEU A 388 -17.61 -3.53 20.82
C LEU A 388 -17.19 -4.79 21.56
N SER A 389 -18.08 -5.22 22.47
CA SER A 389 -18.08 -6.60 22.94
C SER A 389 -18.32 -7.54 21.75
N TYR A 390 -17.88 -8.80 21.88
CA TYR A 390 -18.14 -9.78 20.83
C TYR A 390 -19.64 -9.95 20.56
N ASP A 391 -20.46 -10.00 21.61
CA ASP A 391 -21.90 -10.25 21.49
C ASP A 391 -22.64 -9.09 20.84
N ASP A 392 -22.29 -7.84 21.17
CA ASP A 392 -22.91 -6.66 20.55
C ASP A 392 -22.49 -6.51 19.09
N GLY A 393 -21.21 -6.77 18.80
CA GLY A 393 -20.70 -6.79 17.43
C GLY A 393 -21.35 -7.89 16.59
N LEU A 394 -21.53 -9.10 17.16
CA LEU A 394 -22.19 -10.21 16.48
C LEU A 394 -23.65 -9.88 16.16
N LYS A 395 -24.41 -9.31 17.11
CA LYS A 395 -25.80 -8.89 16.85
C LYS A 395 -25.90 -7.87 15.71
N GLN A 396 -24.96 -6.91 15.64
CA GLN A 396 -24.92 -5.94 14.54
C GLN A 396 -24.62 -6.64 13.21
N ALA A 397 -23.64 -7.55 13.19
CA ALA A 397 -23.30 -8.31 11.99
C ALA A 397 -24.43 -9.25 11.55
N GLU A 398 -25.15 -9.91 12.47
CA GLU A 398 -26.31 -10.75 12.16
C GLU A 398 -27.41 -9.96 11.46
N LYS A 399 -27.77 -8.79 12.01
CA LYS A 399 -28.74 -7.89 11.38
C LYS A 399 -28.31 -7.51 9.97
N LYS A 400 -27.04 -7.12 9.81
CA LYS A 400 -26.50 -6.73 8.51
C LYS A 400 -26.45 -7.91 7.52
N ALA A 401 -26.14 -9.12 7.99
CA ALA A 401 -26.14 -10.33 7.16
C ALA A 401 -27.54 -10.65 6.61
N SER A 402 -28.59 -10.52 7.44
CA SER A 402 -29.98 -10.68 6.99
C SER A 402 -30.34 -9.66 5.90
N GLU A 403 -29.98 -8.39 6.09
CA GLU A 403 -30.20 -7.32 5.10
C GLU A 403 -29.49 -7.63 3.77
N LEU A 404 -28.19 -7.95 3.83
CA LEU A 404 -27.38 -8.27 2.66
C LEU A 404 -27.87 -9.51 1.92
N LYS A 405 -28.36 -10.53 2.63
CA LYS A 405 -28.97 -11.72 2.02
C LYS A 405 -30.23 -11.35 1.23
N GLY A 406 -31.10 -10.52 1.80
CA GLY A 406 -32.29 -10.02 1.12
C GLY A 406 -31.95 -9.20 -0.13
N LEU A 407 -30.93 -8.34 -0.06
CA LEU A 407 -30.45 -7.57 -1.21
C LEU A 407 -29.88 -8.46 -2.30
N TYR A 408 -29.04 -9.44 -1.94
CA TYR A 408 -28.47 -10.40 -2.89
C TYR A 408 -29.56 -11.20 -3.62
N ASP A 409 -30.52 -11.75 -2.89
CA ASP A 409 -31.59 -12.56 -3.47
C ASP A 409 -32.43 -11.72 -4.45
N LYS A 410 -32.76 -10.48 -4.06
CA LYS A 410 -33.49 -9.54 -4.92
C LYS A 410 -32.70 -9.18 -6.17
N LEU A 411 -31.39 -8.93 -6.07
CA LEU A 411 -30.53 -8.62 -7.22
C LEU A 411 -30.50 -9.77 -8.22
N VAL A 412 -30.27 -11.00 -7.73
CA VAL A 412 -30.20 -12.19 -8.59
C VAL A 412 -31.56 -12.48 -9.24
N GLU A 413 -32.66 -12.38 -8.49
CA GLU A 413 -34.00 -12.61 -9.04
C GLU A 413 -34.35 -11.58 -10.13
N GLU A 414 -34.08 -10.30 -9.89
CA GLU A 414 -34.42 -9.23 -10.82
C GLU A 414 -33.53 -9.26 -12.07
N LEU A 415 -32.22 -9.46 -11.93
CA LEU A 415 -31.27 -9.35 -13.04
C LEU A 415 -31.16 -10.63 -13.86
N ALA A 416 -31.16 -11.80 -13.22
CA ALA A 416 -31.09 -13.07 -13.95
C ALA A 416 -32.47 -13.52 -14.48
N GLY A 417 -33.56 -12.99 -13.93
CA GLY A 417 -34.93 -13.34 -14.32
C GLY A 417 -35.29 -14.80 -14.04
N LYS A 418 -36.44 -15.24 -14.58
CA LYS A 418 -36.93 -16.61 -14.41
C LYS A 418 -36.30 -17.55 -15.43
N ALA A 419 -36.00 -18.77 -14.99
CA ALA A 419 -35.48 -19.81 -15.85
C ALA A 419 -36.41 -20.10 -17.03
N PRO A 420 -35.89 -20.18 -18.28
CA PRO A 420 -36.67 -20.64 -19.42
C PRO A 420 -36.97 -22.15 -19.29
N PRO A 421 -37.92 -22.69 -20.08
CA PRO A 421 -38.22 -24.12 -20.06
C PRO A 421 -36.98 -24.97 -20.39
N ILE A 422 -36.70 -25.99 -19.57
CA ILE A 422 -35.57 -26.94 -19.76
C ILE A 422 -35.65 -27.66 -21.12
N SER A 423 -36.84 -27.72 -21.74
CA SER A 423 -37.03 -28.25 -23.10
C SER A 423 -36.22 -27.49 -24.16
N ASP A 424 -35.94 -26.20 -23.94
CA ASP A 424 -35.00 -25.44 -24.76
C ASP A 424 -33.62 -25.44 -24.08
N ARG A 425 -32.83 -26.46 -24.40
CA ARG A 425 -31.50 -26.65 -23.80
C ARG A 425 -30.53 -25.51 -24.12
N TYR A 426 -30.71 -24.83 -25.25
CA TYR A 426 -29.84 -23.74 -25.65
C TYR A 426 -30.10 -22.50 -24.80
N LEU A 427 -31.36 -22.04 -24.78
CA LEU A 427 -31.78 -20.90 -23.97
C LEU A 427 -31.56 -21.15 -22.47
N TYR A 428 -31.81 -22.36 -21.98
CA TYR A 428 -31.55 -22.70 -20.58
C TYR A 428 -30.07 -22.62 -20.21
N LYS A 429 -29.18 -23.02 -21.13
CA LYS A 429 -27.74 -22.93 -20.90
C LYS A 429 -27.28 -21.47 -20.88
N GLU A 430 -27.69 -20.67 -21.86
CA GLU A 430 -27.34 -19.23 -21.90
C GLU A 430 -27.85 -18.48 -20.67
N TRP A 431 -29.10 -18.72 -20.28
CA TRP A 431 -29.67 -18.18 -19.05
C TRP A 431 -28.85 -18.58 -17.82
N ARG A 432 -28.45 -19.85 -17.72
CA ARG A 432 -27.66 -20.35 -16.58
C ARG A 432 -26.29 -19.70 -16.53
N ASP A 433 -25.59 -19.63 -17.66
CA ASP A 433 -24.26 -19.01 -17.75
C ASP A 433 -24.35 -17.51 -17.38
N TYR A 434 -25.40 -16.82 -17.81
CA TYR A 434 -25.66 -15.43 -17.42
C TYR A 434 -26.03 -15.29 -15.94
N LYS A 435 -26.87 -16.17 -15.40
CA LYS A 435 -27.20 -16.19 -13.97
C LYS A 435 -25.94 -16.37 -13.11
N ASP A 436 -25.06 -17.28 -13.48
CA ASP A 436 -23.80 -17.52 -12.77
C ASP A 436 -22.90 -16.25 -12.81
N LYS A 437 -22.89 -15.49 -13.91
CA LYS A 437 -22.22 -14.18 -13.97
C LYS A 437 -22.85 -13.17 -13.01
N VAL A 438 -24.18 -13.02 -13.04
CA VAL A 438 -24.92 -12.12 -12.14
C VAL A 438 -24.65 -12.46 -10.67
N GLU A 439 -24.70 -13.74 -10.29
CA GLU A 439 -24.42 -14.18 -8.92
C GLU A 439 -22.99 -13.84 -8.48
N ASN A 440 -22.01 -14.08 -9.35
CA ASN A 440 -20.61 -13.73 -9.08
C ASN A 440 -20.40 -12.22 -8.95
N CYS A 441 -21.01 -11.42 -9.85
CA CYS A 441 -20.91 -9.96 -9.81
C CYS A 441 -21.63 -9.35 -8.61
N ALA A 442 -22.81 -9.83 -8.25
CA ALA A 442 -23.56 -9.38 -7.08
C ALA A 442 -22.83 -9.72 -5.78
N ARG A 443 -22.21 -10.91 -5.70
CA ARG A 443 -21.34 -11.30 -4.59
C ARG A 443 -20.20 -10.31 -4.42
N ASP A 444 -19.49 -10.02 -5.51
CA ASP A 444 -18.32 -9.14 -5.51
C ASP A 444 -18.73 -7.70 -5.14
N ALA A 445 -19.84 -7.19 -5.68
CA ALA A 445 -20.39 -5.88 -5.34
C ALA A 445 -20.71 -5.76 -3.84
N ILE A 446 -21.34 -6.78 -3.24
CA ILE A 446 -21.64 -6.81 -1.80
C ILE A 446 -20.38 -6.86 -0.93
N LEU A 447 -19.37 -7.64 -1.33
CA LEU A 447 -18.09 -7.69 -0.61
C LEU A 447 -17.32 -6.37 -0.70
N ASP A 448 -17.39 -5.71 -1.86
CA ASP A 448 -16.70 -4.45 -2.11
C ASP A 448 -17.41 -3.27 -1.44
N HIS A 449 -18.75 -3.25 -1.42
CA HIS A 449 -19.57 -2.16 -0.91
C HIS A 449 -20.74 -2.66 -0.02
N PRO A 450 -20.46 -3.23 1.17
CA PRO A 450 -21.51 -3.80 2.04
C PRO A 450 -22.49 -2.75 2.60
N GLU A 451 -22.18 -1.46 2.50
CA GLU A 451 -23.05 -0.35 2.91
C GLU A 451 -23.79 0.31 1.75
N ALA A 452 -23.59 -0.14 0.51
CA ALA A 452 -24.28 0.40 -0.66
C ALA A 452 -25.78 0.08 -0.63
N THR A 453 -26.54 0.97 -1.26
CA THR A 453 -27.97 0.82 -1.50
C THR A 453 -28.25 -0.25 -2.57
N TYR A 454 -29.52 -0.66 -2.67
CA TYR A 454 -29.92 -1.62 -3.70
C TYR A 454 -29.59 -1.13 -5.11
N ASP A 455 -29.87 0.13 -5.42
CA ASP A 455 -29.67 0.70 -6.76
C ASP A 455 -28.17 0.77 -7.10
N GLU A 456 -27.33 1.18 -6.15
CA GLU A 456 -25.86 1.20 -6.34
C GLU A 456 -25.27 -0.20 -6.58
N LEU A 457 -25.76 -1.22 -5.85
CA LEU A 457 -25.35 -2.61 -6.05
C LEU A 457 -25.88 -3.19 -7.37
N LYS A 458 -27.07 -2.77 -7.79
CA LYS A 458 -27.66 -3.17 -9.07
C LYS A 458 -26.82 -2.67 -10.23
N ASP A 459 -26.45 -1.39 -10.20
CA ASP A 459 -25.58 -0.79 -11.21
C ASP A 459 -24.22 -1.50 -11.27
N ASP A 460 -23.58 -1.75 -10.12
CA ASP A 460 -22.31 -2.51 -10.06
C ASP A 460 -22.43 -3.93 -10.64
N THR A 461 -23.55 -4.59 -10.34
CA THR A 461 -23.79 -5.96 -10.81
C THR A 461 -24.00 -5.99 -12.31
N LEU A 462 -24.74 -5.02 -12.86
CA LEU A 462 -24.99 -4.89 -14.30
C LEU A 462 -23.72 -4.53 -15.07
N ASP A 463 -22.94 -3.56 -14.58
CA ASP A 463 -21.67 -3.16 -15.20
C ASP A 463 -20.67 -4.32 -15.28
N CYS A 464 -20.70 -5.21 -14.27
CA CYS A 464 -19.87 -6.41 -14.22
C CYS A 464 -20.42 -7.56 -15.09
N ALA A 465 -21.72 -7.84 -15.03
CA ALA A 465 -22.32 -8.99 -15.70
C ALA A 465 -22.55 -8.77 -17.21
N GLY A 466 -22.69 -7.51 -17.63
CA GLY A 466 -23.11 -7.13 -18.98
C GLY A 466 -24.63 -7.31 -19.18
N ALA A 467 -25.12 -6.95 -20.36
CA ALA A 467 -26.51 -7.22 -20.75
C ALA A 467 -26.71 -8.73 -21.03
N PRO A 468 -27.93 -9.27 -20.83
CA PRO A 468 -28.25 -10.63 -21.25
C PRO A 468 -28.18 -10.73 -22.78
N ASP A 469 -27.44 -11.72 -23.28
CA ASP A 469 -27.22 -11.95 -24.72
C ASP A 469 -28.28 -12.89 -25.37
N TYR A 470 -29.42 -13.14 -24.71
CA TYR A 470 -30.42 -14.15 -25.11
C TYR A 470 -31.83 -13.61 -25.37
#